data_AF-A0A5C6PZE3-F1
#
_entry.id   AF-A0A5C6PZE3-F1
#
_cell.length_a   1.000
_cell.length_b   1.000
_cell.length_c   1.000
_cell.angle_alpha   90.00
_cell.angle_beta   90.00
_cell.angle_gamma   90.00
#
_symmetry.space_group_name_H-M   'P 1'
#
loop_
_entity.id
_entity.type
_entity.pdbx_description
1 polymer ?
#
loop_
_entity_poly.entity_id
_entity_poly.type
_entity_poly.pdbx_seq_one_letter_code
_entity_poly.pdbx_strand_id
1 'polypeptide(L)'
;MSEQDATPDDRPSDDGAPEVTAEGDRTRDVRASVARLLREHPRTALVTAGVLAFALLGGGAVAAGAATAPDASSGSSALADADADADPAVGPTDVVTVTPDPTVAPDPQRAAPAVVPPATKLRTCSVAAAASDPRLAQFEGSVVDAATGEVLFDRNGSTPARTGSVLKTLTSAVALSVLGGDHRLTTTVTGDPGSGSVALVGGGDATLSATGRSVYSGAPTLADLAGQVAASLGGQPVSQITLDATWWSQADRWDPSWKRTEQTIGYHSEVTALMVDGDRADPSANTSPRSTDPVGRAGEAFRSALVAAGVPGAASASISQGTASSTTVLGSVQSQPVSTLIGQMLPNSDNTLAEMLARASSRVSGADGSAASLTALYRSALGGTYGLDTSAITIVDGSGLSEDNAVASTFVARLMIQVRDRAHGLGTVYDALPISGRTGTLASRFTGSNADARGAVHAKTGWIDTAYTLAGSIDSADGTPLTFAFYAIGPVQDNARSALDTLTASVWRCGGSLANT
;
A
#
# COMPACT_ATOMS: atom_id res chain seq x y z
N MET A 1 62.55 12.54 -42.79
CA MET A 1 61.11 12.55 -43.13
C MET A 1 60.36 12.75 -41.82
N SER A 2 60.49 13.89 -41.12
CA SER A 2 60.33 15.31 -41.55
C SER A 2 58.87 15.74 -41.39
N GLU A 3 58.54 16.87 -40.75
CA GLU A 3 59.38 17.87 -40.05
C GLU A 3 58.50 18.73 -39.10
N GLN A 4 59.11 19.35 -38.07
CA GLN A 4 58.93 20.73 -37.54
C GLN A 4 57.52 21.44 -37.54
N ASP A 5 57.16 22.36 -36.62
CA ASP A 5 57.84 22.86 -35.41
C ASP A 5 56.89 23.59 -34.40
N ALA A 6 57.37 23.64 -33.16
CA ALA A 6 57.48 24.77 -32.19
C ALA A 6 56.37 25.81 -31.86
N THR A 7 56.32 26.14 -30.55
CA THR A 7 55.67 27.27 -29.84
C THR A 7 56.69 28.40 -29.55
N PRO A 8 56.36 29.66 -29.10
CA PRO A 8 55.80 29.97 -27.75
C PRO A 8 54.93 31.26 -27.59
N ASP A 9 54.56 31.54 -26.32
CA ASP A 9 54.16 32.78 -25.59
C ASP A 9 53.89 34.13 -26.33
N ASP A 10 52.98 35.01 -25.85
CA ASP A 10 53.14 35.77 -24.59
C ASP A 10 51.83 36.37 -23.96
N ARG A 11 51.96 37.03 -22.80
CA ARG A 11 50.94 37.74 -21.96
C ARG A 11 51.17 39.28 -21.97
N PRO A 12 50.29 40.20 -21.46
CA PRO A 12 49.66 40.21 -20.10
C PRO A 12 48.33 41.00 -19.90
N SER A 13 47.92 41.17 -18.62
CA SER A 13 47.23 42.31 -17.92
C SER A 13 46.38 43.34 -18.71
N ASP A 14 45.31 43.97 -18.20
CA ASP A 14 44.62 44.10 -16.87
C ASP A 14 43.33 44.96 -17.11
N ASP A 15 42.41 45.32 -16.20
CA ASP A 15 41.99 45.03 -14.80
C ASP A 15 40.51 45.55 -14.65
N GLY A 16 39.83 45.34 -13.52
CA GLY A 16 38.76 46.26 -13.09
C GLY A 16 37.68 45.69 -12.15
N ALA A 17 37.76 46.01 -10.86
CA ALA A 17 36.64 45.88 -9.90
C ALA A 17 35.93 47.23 -9.66
N PRO A 18 34.74 47.22 -9.01
CA PRO A 18 34.42 48.28 -8.07
C PRO A 18 33.92 47.77 -6.69
N GLU A 19 34.13 48.58 -5.65
CA GLU A 19 33.90 48.23 -4.24
C GLU A 19 32.62 48.87 -3.63
N VAL A 20 32.38 48.61 -2.34
CA VAL A 20 31.10 48.74 -1.62
C VAL A 20 30.82 50.14 -1.05
N THR A 21 29.57 50.61 -1.24
CA THR A 21 28.82 51.52 -0.34
C THR A 21 27.32 51.22 -0.51
N ALA A 22 26.38 51.46 0.42
CA ALA A 22 26.43 51.72 1.87
C ALA A 22 25.05 51.30 2.48
N GLU A 23 24.85 51.51 3.79
CA GLU A 23 23.72 50.97 4.57
C GLU A 23 22.48 51.91 4.60
N GLY A 24 21.26 51.40 4.36
CA GLY A 24 20.04 52.23 4.40
C GLY A 24 18.67 51.53 4.16
N ASP A 25 17.66 51.94 4.94
CA ASP A 25 16.19 51.71 4.86
C ASP A 25 15.64 50.44 4.15
N ARG A 26 15.52 49.34 4.91
CA ARG A 26 14.75 48.14 4.50
C ARG A 26 13.26 48.17 4.89
N THR A 27 12.68 49.31 5.27
CA THR A 27 11.33 49.37 5.89
C THR A 27 10.21 49.84 4.98
N ARG A 28 10.52 50.55 3.89
CA ARG A 28 9.49 51.10 2.98
C ARG A 28 9.00 50.13 1.92
N ASP A 29 9.86 49.26 1.40
CA ASP A 29 9.60 48.49 0.17
C ASP A 29 8.51 47.41 0.34
N VAL A 30 8.46 46.76 1.51
CA VAL A 30 7.48 45.71 1.85
C VAL A 30 6.03 46.18 1.68
N ARG A 31 5.74 47.45 2.00
CA ARG A 31 4.37 48.01 1.86
C ARG A 31 3.98 48.20 0.40
N ALA A 32 4.92 48.57 -0.47
CA ALA A 32 4.67 48.66 -1.91
C ALA A 32 4.41 47.27 -2.51
N SER A 33 5.21 46.26 -2.11
CA SER A 33 5.05 44.87 -2.58
C SER A 33 3.69 44.26 -2.17
N VAL A 34 3.28 44.39 -0.91
CA VAL A 34 1.98 43.87 -0.44
C VAL A 34 0.80 44.57 -1.12
N ALA A 35 0.88 45.90 -1.29
CA ALA A 35 -0.15 46.67 -1.98
C ALA A 35 -0.22 46.40 -3.50
N ARG A 36 0.76 45.69 -4.07
CA ARG A 36 0.74 45.17 -5.45
C ARG A 36 0.14 43.76 -5.48
N LEU A 37 0.61 42.86 -4.62
CA LEU A 37 0.14 41.48 -4.54
C LEU A 37 -1.38 41.38 -4.28
N LEU A 38 -1.92 42.25 -3.44
CA LEU A 38 -3.37 42.35 -3.15
C LEU A 38 -4.20 42.86 -4.33
N ARG A 39 -3.60 43.57 -5.30
CA ARG A 39 -4.28 44.02 -6.54
C ARG A 39 -4.20 42.98 -7.65
N GLU A 40 -3.10 42.24 -7.74
CA GLU A 40 -2.91 41.21 -8.76
C GLU A 40 -3.65 39.90 -8.41
N HIS A 41 -3.90 39.61 -7.12
CA HIS A 41 -4.54 38.35 -6.66
C HIS A 41 -5.70 38.53 -5.64
N PRO A 42 -6.83 39.16 -6.02
CA PRO A 42 -7.92 39.49 -5.09
C PRO A 42 -8.68 38.29 -4.48
N ARG A 43 -8.55 37.08 -5.06
CA ARG A 43 -9.22 35.88 -4.53
C ARG A 43 -8.44 35.20 -3.39
N THR A 44 -7.11 35.34 -3.35
CA THR A 44 -6.27 34.65 -2.38
C THR A 44 -6.38 35.28 -0.98
N ALA A 45 -6.57 36.60 -0.91
CA ALA A 45 -6.71 37.34 0.35
C ALA A 45 -7.94 36.95 1.19
N LEU A 46 -8.99 36.38 0.57
CA LEU A 46 -10.19 35.92 1.27
C LEU A 46 -9.99 34.59 2.01
N VAL A 47 -9.05 33.75 1.58
CA VAL A 47 -8.83 32.42 2.17
C VAL A 47 -8.17 32.52 3.55
N THR A 48 -7.21 33.43 3.71
CA THR A 48 -6.43 33.60 4.95
C THR A 48 -7.28 34.05 6.15
N ALA A 49 -8.42 34.70 5.91
CA ALA A 49 -9.33 35.16 6.96
C ALA A 49 -10.17 34.03 7.57
N GLY A 50 -10.50 32.97 6.81
CA GLY A 50 -11.38 31.89 7.27
C GLY A 50 -10.74 30.94 8.28
N VAL A 51 -9.42 30.74 8.20
CA VAL A 51 -8.69 29.74 8.99
C VAL A 51 -8.67 30.05 10.49
N LEU A 52 -8.72 31.34 10.87
CA LEU A 52 -8.72 31.77 12.27
C LEU A 52 -10.05 31.60 13.00
N ALA A 53 -11.16 31.32 12.29
CA ALA A 53 -12.49 31.24 12.90
C ALA A 53 -12.87 29.85 13.43
N PHE A 54 -12.22 28.78 12.96
CA PHE A 54 -12.66 27.39 13.24
C PHE A 54 -11.96 26.72 14.43
N ALA A 55 -10.97 27.39 15.05
CA ALA A 55 -10.14 26.82 16.11
C ALA A 55 -10.72 26.95 17.54
N LEU A 56 -11.99 27.35 17.70
CA LEU A 56 -12.57 27.75 18.99
C LEU A 56 -13.85 27.00 19.42
N LEU A 57 -14.38 26.06 18.63
CA LEU A 57 -15.61 25.32 18.95
C LEU A 57 -15.48 23.84 18.61
N GLY A 58 -15.28 22.99 19.63
CA GLY A 58 -15.12 21.54 19.44
C GLY A 58 -14.68 20.74 20.67
N GLY A 59 -15.29 20.97 21.84
CA GLY A 59 -14.96 20.27 23.09
C GLY A 59 -16.18 19.82 23.89
N GLY A 60 -16.14 18.57 24.38
CA GLY A 60 -17.21 17.92 25.15
C GLY A 60 -18.18 17.10 24.28
N ALA A 61 -18.75 15.99 24.77
CA ALA A 61 -18.57 15.29 26.05
C ALA A 61 -18.93 13.79 25.92
N VAL A 62 -18.60 12.97 26.92
CA VAL A 62 -18.87 11.51 26.94
C VAL A 62 -19.40 11.06 28.31
N ALA A 63 -20.57 10.42 28.32
CA ALA A 63 -21.12 9.56 29.37
C ALA A 63 -22.46 8.95 28.86
N ALA A 64 -23.07 7.89 29.40
CA ALA A 64 -22.65 6.62 30.05
C ALA A 64 -23.94 6.05 30.71
N GLY A 65 -24.17 4.73 30.69
CA GLY A 65 -25.32 4.16 31.41
C GLY A 65 -25.54 2.67 31.15
N ALA A 66 -25.81 1.90 32.20
CA ALA A 66 -26.07 0.46 32.14
C ALA A 66 -26.90 -0.05 33.32
N ALA A 67 -27.76 -1.04 33.04
CA ALA A 67 -28.37 -2.04 33.94
C ALA A 67 -29.18 -1.63 35.19
N THR A 68 -30.37 -2.22 35.35
CA THR A 68 -30.77 -2.99 36.55
C THR A 68 -32.05 -3.81 36.30
N ALA A 69 -32.16 -4.95 36.98
CA ALA A 69 -33.33 -5.81 37.22
C ALA A 69 -33.20 -6.33 38.69
N PRO A 70 -34.03 -7.21 39.31
CA PRO A 70 -34.95 -8.25 38.79
C PRO A 70 -36.42 -7.98 39.28
N ASP A 71 -37.33 -8.87 39.71
CA ASP A 71 -37.35 -10.33 39.98
C ASP A 71 -38.80 -10.90 40.13
N ALA A 72 -38.94 -12.23 40.28
CA ALA A 72 -39.99 -12.98 40.99
C ALA A 72 -41.46 -12.95 40.45
N SER A 73 -42.31 -14.00 40.60
CA SER A 73 -42.13 -15.41 41.02
C SER A 73 -43.41 -16.25 40.80
N SER A 74 -43.29 -17.58 40.55
CA SER A 74 -44.24 -18.71 40.87
C SER A 74 -45.72 -18.68 40.41
N GLY A 75 -46.41 -19.79 40.06
CA GLY A 75 -46.02 -21.21 39.93
C GLY A 75 -47.22 -22.18 39.90
N SER A 76 -47.00 -23.45 39.51
CA SER A 76 -47.70 -24.75 39.81
C SER A 76 -49.12 -24.79 40.45
N SER A 77 -50.06 -25.73 40.20
CA SER A 77 -50.29 -26.86 39.24
C SER A 77 -51.57 -27.65 39.66
N ALA A 78 -52.21 -28.46 38.80
CA ALA A 78 -53.15 -29.56 39.20
C ALA A 78 -53.43 -30.56 38.04
N LEU A 79 -54.00 -31.74 38.34
CA LEU A 79 -54.27 -32.87 37.42
C LEU A 79 -55.52 -33.70 37.84
N ALA A 80 -55.96 -34.60 36.93
CA ALA A 80 -56.64 -35.91 37.13
C ALA A 80 -58.18 -36.04 37.30
N ASP A 81 -58.81 -36.60 36.25
CA ASP A 81 -59.48 -37.93 36.14
C ASP A 81 -60.78 -38.38 36.88
N ALA A 82 -61.46 -39.33 36.19
CA ALA A 82 -62.28 -40.49 36.65
C ALA A 82 -63.83 -40.44 36.70
N ASP A 83 -64.46 -41.06 35.67
CA ASP A 83 -65.45 -42.17 35.67
C ASP A 83 -66.63 -42.28 36.68
N ALA A 84 -67.84 -42.64 36.17
CA ALA A 84 -68.48 -43.96 36.40
C ALA A 84 -69.92 -44.13 35.81
N ASP A 85 -70.28 -45.39 35.54
CA ASP A 85 -71.44 -45.96 34.80
C ASP A 85 -72.89 -45.71 35.30
N ALA A 86 -73.88 -45.86 34.39
CA ALA A 86 -75.09 -46.71 34.55
C ALA A 86 -75.97 -46.82 33.27
N ASP A 87 -76.61 -47.98 33.05
CA ASP A 87 -77.48 -48.40 31.92
C ASP A 87 -78.37 -49.61 32.40
N PRO A 88 -79.40 -50.17 31.71
CA PRO A 88 -80.18 -49.76 30.52
C PRO A 88 -81.72 -49.71 30.72
N ALA A 89 -82.45 -49.31 29.67
CA ALA A 89 -83.84 -49.76 29.41
C ALA A 89 -84.10 -49.92 27.89
N VAL A 90 -84.75 -51.02 27.48
CA VAL A 90 -84.91 -51.41 26.06
C VAL A 90 -86.27 -51.01 25.48
N GLY A 91 -86.26 -50.43 24.28
CA GLY A 91 -87.42 -50.21 23.40
C GLY A 91 -87.28 -50.93 22.05
N PRO A 92 -88.37 -51.14 21.28
CA PRO A 92 -88.36 -51.93 20.05
C PRO A 92 -87.71 -51.23 18.86
N THR A 93 -87.32 -52.02 17.86
CA THR A 93 -86.49 -51.64 16.71
C THR A 93 -87.24 -50.90 15.59
N ASP A 94 -86.74 -49.72 15.21
CA ASP A 94 -86.94 -49.16 13.87
C ASP A 94 -85.70 -49.46 12.99
N VAL A 95 -85.91 -50.04 11.82
CA VAL A 95 -84.83 -50.34 10.86
C VAL A 95 -84.60 -49.11 9.97
N VAL A 96 -83.81 -48.16 10.47
CA VAL A 96 -83.34 -47.02 9.68
C VAL A 96 -82.15 -47.46 8.82
N THR A 97 -82.34 -47.50 7.50
CA THR A 97 -81.25 -47.73 6.55
C THR A 97 -80.33 -46.51 6.54
N VAL A 98 -79.30 -46.52 7.39
CA VAL A 98 -78.25 -45.49 7.37
C VAL A 98 -77.40 -45.67 6.11
N THR A 99 -77.71 -44.90 5.08
CA THR A 99 -76.74 -44.60 4.02
C THR A 99 -75.50 -44.00 4.70
N PRO A 100 -74.28 -44.53 4.48
CA PRO A 100 -73.10 -43.95 5.09
C PRO A 100 -72.93 -42.51 4.60
N ASP A 101 -72.74 -41.59 5.54
CA ASP A 101 -72.32 -40.22 5.20
C ASP A 101 -71.06 -40.30 4.32
N PRO A 102 -70.95 -39.50 3.24
CA PRO A 102 -69.77 -39.51 2.41
C PRO A 102 -68.59 -39.05 3.26
N THR A 103 -67.70 -39.98 3.62
CA THR A 103 -66.44 -39.67 4.32
C THR A 103 -65.77 -38.51 3.62
N VAL A 104 -65.74 -37.35 4.26
CA VAL A 104 -65.03 -36.18 3.76
C VAL A 104 -63.57 -36.57 3.75
N ALA A 105 -63.08 -36.96 2.56
CA ALA A 105 -61.66 -37.18 2.35
C ALA A 105 -60.96 -35.90 2.80
N PRO A 106 -59.95 -35.97 3.70
CA PRO A 106 -59.25 -34.78 4.12
C PRO A 106 -58.68 -34.12 2.87
N ASP A 107 -59.07 -32.86 2.63
CA ASP A 107 -58.55 -32.05 1.53
C ASP A 107 -57.03 -32.21 1.54
N PRO A 108 -56.39 -32.72 0.45
CA PRO A 108 -55.01 -33.18 0.48
C PRO A 108 -54.08 -32.00 0.77
N GLN A 109 -53.85 -31.78 2.07
CA GLN A 109 -53.33 -30.54 2.63
C GLN A 109 -51.94 -30.31 2.04
N ARG A 110 -51.89 -29.41 1.04
CA ARG A 110 -50.72 -29.23 0.18
C ARG A 110 -49.48 -29.07 1.06
N ALA A 111 -48.59 -30.05 0.98
CA ALA A 111 -47.42 -30.14 1.85
C ALA A 111 -46.64 -28.82 1.82
N ALA A 112 -46.78 -28.03 2.88
CA ALA A 112 -46.02 -26.81 3.04
C ALA A 112 -44.54 -27.20 3.19
N PRO A 113 -43.60 -26.53 2.49
CA PRO A 113 -42.18 -26.79 2.69
C PRO A 113 -41.82 -26.63 4.17
N ALA A 114 -41.34 -27.70 4.80
CA ALA A 114 -40.97 -27.72 6.21
C ALA A 114 -39.83 -26.72 6.54
N VAL A 115 -39.13 -26.26 5.51
CA VAL A 115 -38.23 -25.11 5.55
C VAL A 115 -38.70 -24.11 4.50
N VAL A 116 -39.18 -22.95 4.93
CA VAL A 116 -39.31 -21.77 4.05
C VAL A 116 -37.89 -21.22 3.87
N PRO A 117 -37.38 -21.05 2.63
CA PRO A 117 -36.09 -20.42 2.41
C PRO A 117 -36.03 -19.02 3.05
N PRO A 118 -34.90 -18.60 3.65
CA PRO A 118 -34.75 -17.26 4.17
C PRO A 118 -34.99 -16.23 3.06
N ALA A 119 -35.66 -15.12 3.38
CA ALA A 119 -36.06 -14.13 2.39
C ALA A 119 -34.82 -13.42 1.79
N THR A 120 -34.45 -13.80 0.57
CA THR A 120 -33.35 -13.17 -0.16
C THR A 120 -33.64 -11.69 -0.39
N LYS A 121 -32.75 -10.80 0.06
CA LYS A 121 -32.84 -9.36 -0.22
C LYS A 121 -32.81 -9.14 -1.73
N LEU A 122 -33.88 -8.58 -2.30
CA LEU A 122 -33.92 -8.24 -3.72
C LEU A 122 -32.96 -7.08 -3.99
N ARG A 123 -31.79 -7.38 -4.56
CA ARG A 123 -30.78 -6.38 -4.94
C ARG A 123 -31.23 -5.73 -6.26
N THR A 124 -31.37 -4.40 -6.28
CA THR A 124 -32.01 -3.64 -7.38
C THR A 124 -31.17 -2.49 -7.94
N CYS A 125 -30.07 -2.11 -7.29
CA CYS A 125 -29.22 -1.03 -7.75
C CYS A 125 -28.17 -1.55 -8.74
N SER A 126 -28.13 -0.99 -9.95
CA SER A 126 -27.22 -1.43 -11.01
C SER A 126 -26.09 -0.43 -11.23
N VAL A 127 -24.87 -0.94 -11.45
CA VAL A 127 -23.72 -0.16 -11.90
C VAL A 127 -23.30 -0.48 -13.34
N ALA A 128 -24.12 -1.24 -14.08
CA ALA A 128 -23.81 -1.75 -15.42
C ALA A 128 -23.30 -0.63 -16.37
N ALA A 129 -23.98 0.51 -16.41
CA ALA A 129 -23.62 1.64 -17.27
C ALA A 129 -22.26 2.30 -16.92
N ALA A 130 -21.82 2.21 -15.65
CA ALA A 130 -20.51 2.70 -15.22
C ALA A 130 -19.41 1.65 -15.42
N ALA A 131 -19.74 0.35 -15.34
CA ALA A 131 -18.84 -0.75 -15.65
C ALA A 131 -18.65 -0.96 -17.16
N SER A 132 -19.61 -0.52 -17.98
CA SER A 132 -19.53 -0.51 -19.45
C SER A 132 -19.02 0.82 -20.03
N ASP A 133 -18.38 1.68 -19.23
CA ASP A 133 -17.83 2.94 -19.72
C ASP A 133 -16.66 2.66 -20.68
N PRO A 134 -16.68 3.15 -21.94
CA PRO A 134 -15.68 2.80 -22.95
C PRO A 134 -14.26 3.26 -22.59
N ARG A 135 -14.08 4.16 -21.62
CA ARG A 135 -12.76 4.55 -21.09
C ARG A 135 -12.09 3.44 -20.29
N LEU A 136 -12.84 2.43 -19.85
CA LEU A 136 -12.29 1.26 -19.14
C LEU A 136 -11.65 0.22 -20.08
N ALA A 137 -11.82 0.36 -21.41
CA ALA A 137 -11.34 -0.59 -22.42
C ALA A 137 -11.77 -2.04 -22.09
N GLN A 138 -10.83 -2.96 -21.81
CA GLN A 138 -11.17 -4.27 -21.24
C GLN A 138 -11.37 -4.11 -19.73
N PHE A 139 -12.64 -4.10 -19.30
CA PHE A 139 -12.99 -4.04 -17.89
C PHE A 139 -13.00 -5.43 -17.24
N GLU A 140 -12.36 -5.52 -16.07
CA GLU A 140 -12.42 -6.67 -15.17
C GLU A 140 -12.61 -6.18 -13.74
N GLY A 141 -13.46 -6.83 -12.95
CA GLY A 141 -13.68 -6.39 -11.58
C GLY A 141 -14.71 -7.18 -10.79
N SER A 142 -14.52 -7.18 -9.47
CA SER A 142 -15.46 -7.77 -8.50
C SER A 142 -15.76 -6.78 -7.38
N VAL A 143 -16.97 -6.86 -6.83
CA VAL A 143 -17.36 -6.28 -5.53
C VAL A 143 -17.85 -7.41 -4.64
N VAL A 144 -17.38 -7.43 -3.39
CA VAL A 144 -17.71 -8.44 -2.38
C VAL A 144 -18.27 -7.74 -1.15
N ASP A 145 -19.34 -8.28 -0.58
CA ASP A 145 -19.80 -7.90 0.76
C ASP A 145 -18.79 -8.44 1.79
N ALA A 146 -18.15 -7.55 2.53
CA ALA A 146 -17.06 -7.92 3.43
C ALA A 146 -17.53 -8.63 4.71
N ALA A 147 -18.81 -8.52 5.07
CA ALA A 147 -19.37 -9.18 6.25
C ALA A 147 -19.85 -10.62 5.98
N THR A 148 -20.20 -10.93 4.73
CA THR A 148 -20.73 -12.24 4.31
C THR A 148 -19.82 -13.02 3.36
N GLY A 149 -18.92 -12.33 2.64
CA GLY A 149 -18.14 -12.90 1.55
C GLY A 149 -18.92 -13.08 0.23
N GLU A 150 -20.17 -12.62 0.14
CA GLU A 150 -20.98 -12.70 -1.09
C GLU A 150 -20.42 -11.80 -2.19
N VAL A 151 -20.15 -12.34 -3.38
CA VAL A 151 -19.79 -11.54 -4.56
C VAL A 151 -21.04 -10.84 -5.09
N LEU A 152 -21.18 -9.55 -4.80
CA LEU A 152 -22.35 -8.76 -5.15
C LEU A 152 -22.38 -8.37 -6.64
N PHE A 153 -21.20 -8.16 -7.24
CA PHE A 153 -21.01 -7.80 -8.65
C PHE A 153 -19.73 -8.46 -9.17
N ASP A 154 -19.78 -8.98 -10.40
CA ASP A 154 -18.60 -9.55 -11.08
C ASP A 154 -18.63 -9.31 -12.59
N ARG A 155 -17.49 -8.92 -13.16
CA ARG A 155 -17.19 -8.98 -14.59
C ARG A 155 -15.78 -9.53 -14.76
N ASN A 156 -15.67 -10.74 -15.32
CA ASN A 156 -14.38 -11.40 -15.56
C ASN A 156 -13.52 -11.54 -14.29
N GLY A 157 -14.11 -11.55 -13.09
CA GLY A 157 -13.36 -11.27 -11.87
C GLY A 157 -12.29 -12.31 -11.52
N SER A 158 -12.50 -13.54 -11.97
CA SER A 158 -11.57 -14.67 -11.85
C SER A 158 -10.44 -14.67 -12.89
N THR A 159 -10.47 -13.81 -13.91
CA THR A 159 -9.38 -13.67 -14.89
C THR A 159 -8.15 -13.05 -14.24
N PRO A 160 -6.98 -13.70 -14.25
CA PRO A 160 -5.75 -13.09 -13.76
C PRO A 160 -5.22 -12.02 -14.73
N ALA A 161 -5.08 -10.79 -14.26
CA ALA A 161 -4.60 -9.67 -15.07
C ALA A 161 -3.60 -8.77 -14.34
N ARG A 162 -2.94 -7.90 -15.11
CA ARG A 162 -1.95 -6.93 -14.64
C ARG A 162 -2.58 -5.90 -13.71
N THR A 163 -2.06 -5.85 -12.49
CA THR A 163 -2.66 -5.10 -11.37
C THR A 163 -2.17 -3.67 -11.27
N GLY A 164 -1.06 -3.30 -11.91
CA GLY A 164 -0.36 -2.05 -11.61
C GLY A 164 0.04 -1.98 -10.13
N SER A 165 0.27 -0.77 -9.61
CA SER A 165 0.59 -0.54 -8.19
C SER A 165 -0.47 -0.94 -7.14
N VAL A 166 -1.57 -1.62 -7.51
CA VAL A 166 -2.40 -2.39 -6.57
C VAL A 166 -1.61 -3.58 -6.00
N LEU A 167 -0.64 -4.15 -6.73
CA LEU A 167 0.17 -5.29 -6.28
C LEU A 167 0.85 -5.05 -4.93
N LYS A 168 1.20 -3.81 -4.63
CA LYS A 168 1.80 -3.39 -3.36
C LYS A 168 0.97 -3.78 -2.12
N THR A 169 -0.33 -4.03 -2.27
CA THR A 169 -1.19 -4.57 -1.20
C THR A 169 -0.87 -6.04 -0.88
N LEU A 170 -0.65 -6.88 -1.90
CA LEU A 170 -0.15 -8.25 -1.75
C LEU A 170 1.26 -8.23 -1.15
N THR A 171 2.14 -7.38 -1.67
CA THR A 171 3.52 -7.22 -1.19
C THR A 171 3.57 -6.81 0.28
N SER A 172 2.67 -5.93 0.72
CA SER A 172 2.54 -5.56 2.14
C SER A 172 2.07 -6.74 2.99
N ALA A 173 1.10 -7.52 2.50
CA ALA A 173 0.59 -8.71 3.20
C ALA A 173 1.64 -9.83 3.32
N VAL A 174 2.45 -10.05 2.27
CA VAL A 174 3.59 -10.96 2.26
C VAL A 174 4.67 -10.49 3.24
N ALA A 175 5.04 -9.21 3.20
CA ALA A 175 6.03 -8.65 4.12
C ALA A 175 5.59 -8.75 5.58
N LEU A 176 4.31 -8.49 5.90
CA LEU A 176 3.78 -8.65 7.25
C LEU A 176 3.69 -10.12 7.69
N SER A 177 3.41 -11.05 6.77
CA SER A 177 3.38 -12.50 7.01
C SER A 177 4.78 -13.10 7.25
N VAL A 178 5.80 -12.63 6.51
CA VAL A 178 7.14 -13.25 6.46
C VAL A 178 8.18 -12.53 7.32
N LEU A 179 8.15 -11.19 7.34
CA LEU A 179 9.07 -10.37 8.14
C LEU A 179 8.45 -10.00 9.49
N GLY A 180 7.17 -9.68 9.51
CA GLY A 180 6.47 -9.08 10.65
C GLY A 180 6.63 -7.55 10.69
N GLY A 181 5.66 -6.86 11.32
CA GLY A 181 5.56 -5.39 11.30
C GLY A 181 6.70 -4.63 11.99
N ASP A 182 7.39 -5.28 12.94
CA ASP A 182 8.49 -4.69 13.72
C ASP A 182 9.88 -4.96 13.13
N HIS A 183 9.99 -5.81 12.11
CA HIS A 183 11.25 -6.16 11.46
C HIS A 183 11.92 -4.94 10.82
N ARG A 184 13.25 -4.92 10.81
CA ARG A 184 14.07 -3.85 10.24
C ARG A 184 15.18 -4.43 9.36
N LEU A 185 15.37 -3.81 8.21
CA LEU A 185 16.47 -4.11 7.31
C LEU A 185 17.75 -3.49 7.88
N THR A 186 18.88 -4.19 7.78
CA THR A 186 20.13 -3.78 8.46
C THR A 186 21.23 -3.51 7.43
N THR A 187 21.91 -2.37 7.55
CA THR A 187 23.14 -2.07 6.82
C THR A 187 24.30 -2.05 7.81
N THR A 188 25.35 -2.79 7.49
CA THR A 188 26.47 -3.08 8.41
C THR A 188 27.79 -2.67 7.78
N VAL A 189 28.75 -2.24 8.58
CA VAL A 189 30.15 -2.14 8.16
C VAL A 189 30.96 -3.20 8.90
N THR A 190 31.67 -4.03 8.14
CA THR A 190 32.61 -5.01 8.70
C THR A 190 34.06 -4.69 8.33
N GLY A 191 35.01 -5.25 9.09
CA GLY A 191 36.44 -5.08 8.87
C GLY A 191 37.23 -5.32 10.15
N ASP A 192 38.47 -5.78 10.02
CA ASP A 192 39.33 -6.04 11.17
C ASP A 192 40.19 -4.80 11.47
N PRO A 193 40.18 -4.25 12.70
CA PRO A 193 40.97 -3.06 13.04
C PRO A 193 42.46 -3.21 12.72
N GLY A 194 43.02 -2.20 12.05
CA GLY A 194 44.42 -2.21 11.59
C GLY A 194 44.67 -2.87 10.22
N SER A 195 43.66 -3.50 9.60
CA SER A 195 43.77 -4.08 8.25
C SER A 195 43.77 -3.05 7.10
N GLY A 196 43.45 -1.78 7.39
CA GLY A 196 43.24 -0.74 6.39
C GLY A 196 42.00 -0.92 5.50
N SER A 197 41.19 -1.96 5.76
CA SER A 197 40.09 -2.39 4.87
C SER A 197 38.77 -2.48 5.64
N VAL A 198 37.71 -1.92 5.06
CA VAL A 198 36.32 -2.09 5.55
C VAL A 198 35.40 -2.49 4.42
N ALA A 199 34.29 -3.15 4.73
CA ALA A 199 33.23 -3.49 3.78
C ALA A 199 31.89 -2.90 4.23
N LEU A 200 31.23 -2.13 3.36
CA LEU A 200 29.86 -1.68 3.53
C LEU A 200 28.92 -2.75 2.98
N VAL A 201 28.13 -3.38 3.84
CA VAL A 201 27.28 -4.53 3.54
C VAL A 201 25.81 -4.11 3.59
N GLY A 202 25.15 -4.13 2.44
CA GLY A 202 23.74 -3.77 2.30
C GLY A 202 22.79 -4.94 2.53
N GLY A 203 21.90 -4.81 3.53
CA GLY A 203 20.80 -5.74 3.80
C GLY A 203 19.45 -5.27 3.24
N GLY A 204 19.44 -4.64 2.06
CA GLY A 204 18.23 -4.26 1.33
C GLY A 204 17.51 -2.99 1.80
N ASP A 205 18.08 -2.24 2.75
CA ASP A 205 17.48 -0.97 3.20
C ASP A 205 17.66 0.14 2.16
N ALA A 206 16.64 0.36 1.32
CA ALA A 206 16.60 1.50 0.41
C ALA A 206 16.36 2.85 1.11
N THR A 207 16.01 2.88 2.41
CA THR A 207 15.73 4.15 3.12
C THR A 207 16.97 4.86 3.61
N LEU A 208 18.06 4.13 3.89
CA LEU A 208 19.35 4.64 4.36
C LEU A 208 19.74 5.96 3.67
N SER A 209 19.84 7.03 4.45
CA SER A 209 20.06 8.37 3.89
C SER A 209 21.54 8.77 3.90
N ALA A 210 22.00 9.32 2.78
CA ALA A 210 23.33 9.90 2.66
C ALA A 210 23.50 11.20 3.48
N THR A 211 22.39 11.89 3.80
CA THR A 211 22.44 13.24 4.43
C THR A 211 21.44 13.45 5.58
N GLY A 212 20.58 12.46 5.86
CA GLY A 212 19.44 12.62 6.78
C GLY A 212 18.27 13.43 6.21
N ARG A 213 18.42 14.02 5.01
CA ARG A 213 17.34 14.63 4.24
C ARG A 213 16.85 13.66 3.17
N SER A 214 15.76 12.96 3.47
CA SER A 214 15.13 12.01 2.56
C SER A 214 13.60 12.14 2.59
N VAL A 215 12.91 11.66 1.55
CA VAL A 215 11.46 11.40 1.61
C VAL A 215 11.11 10.33 2.65
N TYR A 216 12.07 9.45 2.96
CA TYR A 216 11.96 8.46 4.02
C TYR A 216 12.25 9.10 5.38
N SER A 217 11.25 9.79 5.93
CA SER A 217 11.36 10.44 7.24
C SER A 217 11.72 9.42 8.33
N GLY A 218 12.72 9.75 9.15
CA GLY A 218 13.24 8.89 10.21
C GLY A 218 14.17 7.77 9.74
N ALA A 219 14.59 7.73 8.48
CA ALA A 219 15.59 6.76 8.01
C ALA A 219 16.92 6.84 8.79
N PRO A 220 17.67 5.72 8.91
CA PRO A 220 19.04 5.75 9.42
C PRO A 220 19.95 6.57 8.48
N THR A 221 21.06 7.10 9.00
CA THR A 221 22.02 7.85 8.17
C THR A 221 23.38 7.16 8.04
N LEU A 222 24.07 7.44 6.94
CA LEU A 222 25.48 7.07 6.79
C LEU A 222 26.40 7.81 7.77
N ALA A 223 25.99 8.95 8.32
CA ALA A 223 26.75 9.67 9.35
C ALA A 223 26.77 8.90 10.68
N ASP A 224 25.63 8.35 11.09
CA ASP A 224 25.52 7.49 12.29
C ASP A 224 26.40 6.23 12.14
N LEU A 225 26.37 5.63 10.95
CA LEU A 225 27.16 4.44 10.62
C LEU A 225 28.66 4.74 10.60
N ALA A 226 29.07 5.85 9.98
CA ALA A 226 30.47 6.30 9.95
C ALA A 226 30.99 6.68 11.33
N GLY A 227 30.17 7.28 12.20
CA GLY A 227 30.51 7.59 13.59
C GLY A 227 30.81 6.34 14.42
N GLN A 228 30.00 5.27 14.25
CA GLN A 228 30.29 3.97 14.87
C GLN A 228 31.62 3.38 14.37
N VAL A 229 31.85 3.40 13.06
CA VAL A 229 33.09 2.89 12.45
C VAL A 229 34.32 3.66 12.94
N ALA A 230 34.23 4.99 13.05
CA ALA A 230 35.31 5.82 13.57
C ALA A 230 35.67 5.48 15.03
N ALA A 231 34.65 5.23 15.86
CA ALA A 231 34.85 4.79 17.25
C ALA A 231 35.49 3.38 17.32
N SER A 232 34.98 2.42 16.54
CA SER A 232 35.48 1.03 16.49
C SER A 232 36.90 0.91 15.93
N LEU A 233 37.30 1.81 15.02
CA LEU A 233 38.66 1.87 14.47
C LEU A 233 39.66 2.59 15.39
N GLY A 234 39.22 3.37 16.37
CA GLY A 234 40.12 4.04 17.34
C GLY A 234 41.19 4.94 16.70
N GLY A 235 40.89 5.54 15.55
CA GLY A 235 41.85 6.35 14.78
C GLY A 235 42.77 5.58 13.84
N GLN A 236 42.60 4.26 13.65
CA GLN A 236 43.27 3.53 12.59
C GLN A 236 42.78 3.98 11.19
N PRO A 237 43.66 4.01 10.17
CA PRO A 237 43.31 4.48 8.84
C PRO A 237 42.48 3.45 8.05
N VAL A 238 41.69 3.96 7.10
CA VAL A 238 41.03 3.18 6.04
C VAL A 238 41.62 3.57 4.68
N SER A 239 42.09 2.58 3.94
CA SER A 239 42.65 2.71 2.58
C SER A 239 41.83 1.98 1.51
N GLN A 240 40.94 1.06 1.90
CA GLN A 240 40.04 0.35 0.99
C GLN A 240 38.63 0.22 1.59
N ILE A 241 37.63 0.45 0.74
CA ILE A 241 36.20 0.29 1.01
C ILE A 241 35.63 -0.72 -0.01
N THR A 242 35.30 -1.92 0.46
CA THR A 242 34.54 -2.91 -0.32
C THR A 242 33.04 -2.59 -0.25
N LEU A 243 32.33 -2.68 -1.36
CA LEU A 243 30.87 -2.53 -1.42
C LEU A 243 30.23 -3.90 -1.64
N ASP A 244 29.60 -4.44 -0.60
CA ASP A 244 28.90 -5.71 -0.63
C ASP A 244 27.39 -5.50 -0.78
N ALA A 245 26.93 -5.69 -2.02
CA ALA A 245 25.53 -5.71 -2.40
C ALA A 245 25.05 -7.14 -2.74
N THR A 246 25.70 -8.18 -2.21
CA THR A 246 25.46 -9.59 -2.58
C THR A 246 24.31 -10.26 -1.80
N TRP A 247 23.57 -9.52 -0.97
CA TRP A 247 22.36 -10.01 -0.30
C TRP A 247 21.18 -10.30 -1.27
N TRP A 248 21.34 -10.01 -2.57
CA TRP A 248 20.76 -10.79 -3.67
C TRP A 248 21.62 -10.61 -4.93
N SER A 249 21.27 -11.27 -6.03
CA SER A 249 22.04 -11.20 -7.28
C SER A 249 21.91 -9.82 -7.95
N GLN A 250 23.03 -9.10 -8.11
CA GLN A 250 23.09 -7.85 -8.87
C GLN A 250 22.85 -8.03 -10.39
N ALA A 251 22.77 -9.27 -10.90
CA ALA A 251 22.33 -9.53 -12.26
C ALA A 251 20.79 -9.39 -12.42
N ASP A 252 20.05 -9.51 -11.32
CA ASP A 252 18.58 -9.46 -11.26
C ASP A 252 18.08 -8.13 -10.67
N ARG A 253 18.82 -7.05 -10.94
CA ARG A 253 18.54 -5.69 -10.46
C ARG A 253 17.63 -4.87 -11.38
N TRP A 254 17.26 -5.42 -12.54
CA TRP A 254 16.32 -4.79 -13.47
C TRP A 254 15.58 -5.87 -14.28
N ASP A 255 14.27 -5.98 -14.10
CA ASP A 255 13.45 -6.90 -14.88
C ASP A 255 13.27 -6.40 -16.34
N PRO A 256 13.35 -7.28 -17.37
CA PRO A 256 13.20 -6.88 -18.77
C PRO A 256 11.86 -6.22 -19.13
N SER A 257 10.78 -6.48 -18.38
CA SER A 257 9.46 -5.86 -18.61
C SER A 257 9.38 -4.41 -18.11
N TRP A 258 10.28 -3.99 -17.21
CA TRP A 258 10.33 -2.59 -16.74
C TRP A 258 10.97 -1.68 -17.79
N LYS A 259 10.24 -0.65 -18.21
CA LYS A 259 10.75 0.35 -19.17
C LYS A 259 11.83 1.21 -18.51
N ARG A 260 13.00 1.35 -19.15
CA ARG A 260 14.11 2.17 -18.64
C ARG A 260 13.77 3.66 -18.47
N THR A 261 12.66 4.13 -19.04
CA THR A 261 12.07 5.44 -18.75
C THR A 261 11.66 5.61 -17.29
N GLU A 262 11.23 4.55 -16.61
CA GLU A 262 10.82 4.59 -15.18
C GLU A 262 11.96 5.01 -14.25
N GLN A 263 13.20 4.73 -14.68
CA GLN A 263 14.44 5.14 -14.03
C GLN A 263 14.69 6.65 -14.21
N THR A 264 14.53 7.17 -15.42
CA THR A 264 14.84 8.57 -15.75
C THR A 264 13.72 9.54 -15.35
N ILE A 265 12.45 9.13 -15.42
CA ILE A 265 11.31 9.92 -14.90
C ILE A 265 11.12 9.78 -13.39
N GLY A 266 11.80 8.82 -12.75
CA GLY A 266 11.96 8.79 -11.30
C GLY A 266 10.89 8.03 -10.53
N TYR A 267 10.30 6.99 -11.10
CA TYR A 267 9.41 6.06 -10.38
C TYR A 267 10.14 4.82 -9.84
N HIS A 268 11.22 4.36 -10.48
CA HIS A 268 11.88 3.10 -10.11
C HIS A 268 13.41 3.14 -10.20
N SER A 269 14.11 2.56 -9.21
CA SER A 269 15.57 2.41 -9.16
C SER A 269 16.00 1.01 -9.60
N GLU A 270 17.28 0.80 -9.93
CA GLU A 270 17.80 -0.57 -9.97
C GLU A 270 17.74 -1.22 -8.58
N VAL A 271 17.30 -2.48 -8.53
CA VAL A 271 16.99 -3.24 -7.32
C VAL A 271 18.26 -3.89 -6.77
N THR A 272 19.03 -3.10 -6.03
CA THR A 272 20.31 -3.52 -5.44
C THR A 272 20.19 -3.59 -3.92
N ALA A 273 20.89 -4.55 -3.28
CA ALA A 273 20.82 -4.72 -1.82
C ALA A 273 21.51 -3.59 -1.03
N LEU A 274 22.27 -2.74 -1.71
CA LEU A 274 22.93 -1.56 -1.15
C LEU A 274 22.61 -0.35 -2.04
N MET A 275 21.95 0.66 -1.47
CA MET A 275 21.71 1.97 -2.08
C MET A 275 21.54 3.03 -0.98
N VAL A 276 21.31 4.29 -1.37
CA VAL A 276 20.93 5.38 -0.45
C VAL A 276 19.74 6.18 -1.00
N ASP A 277 18.88 6.68 -0.12
CA ASP A 277 17.75 7.59 -0.43
C ASP A 277 16.78 7.08 -1.54
N GLY A 278 16.67 5.75 -1.68
CA GLY A 278 15.92 5.08 -2.75
C GLY A 278 16.50 5.34 -4.15
N ASP A 279 17.79 5.67 -4.21
CA ASP A 279 18.59 6.07 -5.37
C ASP A 279 18.17 7.40 -6.05
N ARG A 280 17.49 8.30 -5.33
CA ARG A 280 17.04 9.58 -5.88
C ARG A 280 18.19 10.56 -6.14
N ALA A 281 18.15 11.26 -7.28
CA ALA A 281 19.05 12.39 -7.56
C ALA A 281 18.76 13.62 -6.67
N ASP A 282 17.48 13.82 -6.32
CA ASP A 282 17.04 14.68 -5.21
C ASP A 282 16.33 13.79 -4.17
N PRO A 283 17.03 13.41 -3.09
CA PRO A 283 16.47 12.66 -1.96
C PRO A 283 15.19 13.24 -1.34
N SER A 284 14.92 14.55 -1.50
CA SER A 284 13.74 15.22 -0.95
C SER A 284 12.53 15.30 -1.89
N ALA A 285 12.64 14.82 -3.13
CA ALA A 285 11.55 14.76 -4.10
C ALA A 285 11.03 13.32 -4.31
N ASN A 286 9.73 13.08 -4.04
CA ASN A 286 9.10 11.76 -4.18
C ASN A 286 9.39 11.12 -5.55
N THR A 287 9.14 11.88 -6.62
CA THR A 287 9.49 11.57 -8.01
C THR A 287 10.76 12.32 -8.36
N SER A 288 11.85 11.59 -8.57
CA SER A 288 13.18 12.14 -8.86
C SER A 288 14.00 11.13 -9.66
N PRO A 289 14.75 11.53 -10.70
CA PRO A 289 15.53 10.61 -11.53
C PRO A 289 16.43 9.69 -10.69
N ARG A 290 16.54 8.44 -11.11
CA ARG A 290 17.39 7.41 -10.50
C ARG A 290 18.68 7.22 -11.31
N SER A 291 19.71 6.67 -10.68
CA SER A 291 20.99 6.36 -11.32
C SER A 291 21.02 4.95 -11.90
N THR A 292 22.09 4.67 -12.65
CA THR A 292 22.47 3.33 -13.13
C THR A 292 23.57 2.69 -12.27
N ASP A 293 23.90 3.25 -11.11
CA ASP A 293 24.84 2.67 -10.13
C ASP A 293 24.49 3.10 -8.68
N PRO A 294 23.41 2.53 -8.09
CA PRO A 294 23.02 2.84 -6.72
C PRO A 294 24.08 2.40 -5.69
N VAL A 295 24.83 1.34 -6.01
CA VAL A 295 25.86 0.75 -5.15
C VAL A 295 27.07 1.66 -5.06
N GLY A 296 27.63 2.10 -6.20
CA GLY A 296 28.73 3.06 -6.24
C GLY A 296 28.36 4.40 -5.61
N ARG A 297 27.12 4.89 -5.83
CA ARG A 297 26.60 6.08 -5.15
C ARG A 297 26.58 5.92 -3.62
N ALA A 298 26.10 4.78 -3.10
CA ALA A 298 26.12 4.51 -1.67
C ALA A 298 27.55 4.42 -1.11
N GLY A 299 28.48 3.84 -1.85
CA GLY A 299 29.91 3.80 -1.51
C GLY A 299 30.56 5.17 -1.42
N GLU A 300 30.30 6.05 -2.39
CA GLU A 300 30.83 7.42 -2.38
C GLU A 300 30.22 8.29 -1.26
N ALA A 301 28.92 8.13 -1.00
CA ALA A 301 28.27 8.75 0.15
C ALA A 301 28.87 8.25 1.48
N PHE A 302 29.19 6.95 1.59
CA PHE A 302 29.80 6.38 2.79
C PHE A 302 31.26 6.80 2.97
N ARG A 303 32.05 6.86 1.88
CA ARG A 303 33.39 7.44 1.92
C ARG A 303 33.36 8.90 2.40
N SER A 304 32.40 9.68 1.90
CA SER A 304 32.18 11.07 2.35
C SER A 304 31.81 11.14 3.83
N ALA A 305 30.98 10.22 4.33
CA ALA A 305 30.61 10.13 5.73
C ALA A 305 31.79 9.72 6.64
N LEU A 306 32.65 8.79 6.22
CA LEU A 306 33.88 8.42 6.93
C LEU A 306 34.87 9.59 7.03
N VAL A 307 35.00 10.39 5.96
CA VAL A 307 35.79 11.64 5.98
C VAL A 307 35.20 12.66 6.95
N ALA A 308 33.87 12.85 6.96
CA ALA A 308 33.20 13.74 7.89
C ALA A 308 33.31 13.26 9.36
N ALA A 309 33.36 11.95 9.59
CA ALA A 309 33.61 11.33 10.89
C ALA A 309 35.10 11.33 11.31
N GLY A 310 36.00 11.89 10.47
CA GLY A 310 37.43 12.04 10.79
C GLY A 310 38.28 10.78 10.65
N VAL A 311 37.80 9.75 9.94
CA VAL A 311 38.55 8.49 9.75
C VAL A 311 39.77 8.74 8.85
N PRO A 312 41.01 8.49 9.33
CA PRO A 312 42.21 8.77 8.54
C PRO A 312 42.28 7.94 7.25
N GLY A 313 42.87 8.49 6.19
CA GLY A 313 43.00 7.83 4.89
C GLY A 313 41.72 7.75 4.04
N ALA A 314 40.53 7.86 4.65
CA ALA A 314 39.24 7.64 3.98
C ALA A 314 39.03 8.47 2.71
N ALA A 315 39.51 9.73 2.68
CA ALA A 315 39.41 10.62 1.51
C ALA A 315 40.17 10.09 0.27
N SER A 316 41.20 9.27 0.49
CA SER A 316 42.01 8.60 -0.53
C SER A 316 41.70 7.10 -0.67
N ALA A 317 40.72 6.58 0.08
CA ALA A 317 40.42 5.15 0.06
C ALA A 317 39.89 4.72 -1.31
N SER A 318 40.39 3.58 -1.79
CA SER A 318 39.87 2.92 -2.98
C SER A 318 38.47 2.36 -2.71
N ILE A 319 37.60 2.39 -3.72
CA ILE A 319 36.27 1.80 -3.66
C ILE A 319 36.20 0.68 -4.71
N SER A 320 35.70 -0.49 -4.31
CA SER A 320 35.49 -1.63 -5.20
C SER A 320 34.26 -2.44 -4.78
N GLN A 321 33.49 -2.98 -5.71
CA GLN A 321 32.43 -3.93 -5.36
C GLN A 321 33.00 -5.34 -5.12
N GLY A 322 32.44 -6.07 -4.17
CA GLY A 322 32.86 -7.43 -3.82
C GLY A 322 32.19 -7.94 -2.55
N THR A 323 32.40 -9.21 -2.20
CA THR A 323 31.90 -9.78 -0.94
C THR A 323 32.79 -9.36 0.24
N ALA A 324 32.20 -9.09 1.39
CA ALA A 324 32.92 -8.80 2.63
C ALA A 324 33.80 -9.98 3.07
N SER A 325 35.08 -9.72 3.37
CA SER A 325 36.06 -10.73 3.79
C SER A 325 36.13 -10.97 5.30
N SER A 326 35.66 -10.01 6.10
CA SER A 326 35.59 -10.12 7.57
C SER A 326 34.14 -10.06 8.05
N THR A 327 33.86 -10.78 9.14
CA THR A 327 32.60 -10.76 9.88
C THR A 327 32.67 -9.88 11.14
N THR A 328 33.82 -9.28 11.46
CA THR A 328 34.00 -8.33 12.56
C THR A 328 33.20 -7.07 12.27
N VAL A 329 32.16 -6.80 13.06
CA VAL A 329 31.30 -5.61 12.89
C VAL A 329 31.96 -4.38 13.51
N LEU A 330 32.13 -3.32 12.70
CA LEU A 330 32.63 -2.01 13.10
C LEU A 330 31.49 -1.00 13.34
N GLY A 331 30.31 -1.25 12.78
CA GLY A 331 29.10 -0.44 13.00
C GLY A 331 27.90 -1.03 12.26
N SER A 332 26.69 -0.70 12.70
CA SER A 332 25.46 -1.09 12.01
C SER A 332 24.35 -0.07 12.21
N VAL A 333 23.46 0.05 11.22
CA VAL A 333 22.24 0.86 11.29
C VAL A 333 21.06 0.06 10.74
N GLN A 334 19.85 0.40 11.20
CA GLN A 334 18.62 -0.32 10.88
C GLN A 334 17.56 0.63 10.31
N SER A 335 16.81 0.14 9.32
CA SER A 335 15.67 0.85 8.72
C SER A 335 14.60 1.20 9.77
N GLN A 336 13.64 2.04 9.40
CA GLN A 336 12.35 2.05 10.12
C GLN A 336 11.64 0.69 9.98
N PRO A 337 10.73 0.32 10.91
CA PRO A 337 10.05 -0.98 10.87
C PRO A 337 9.30 -1.20 9.56
N VAL A 338 9.17 -2.47 9.13
CA VAL A 338 8.36 -2.85 7.95
C VAL A 338 6.98 -2.22 7.96
N SER A 339 6.34 -2.07 9.12
CA SER A 339 5.06 -1.36 9.25
C SER A 339 5.12 0.13 8.87
N THR A 340 6.20 0.82 9.22
CA THR A 340 6.46 2.21 8.81
C THR A 340 6.85 2.29 7.33
N LEU A 341 7.63 1.32 6.82
CA LEU A 341 7.97 1.24 5.39
C LEU A 341 6.71 1.04 4.52
N ILE A 342 5.76 0.20 4.96
CA ILE A 342 4.44 0.06 4.32
C ILE A 342 3.65 1.38 4.38
N GLY A 343 3.68 2.07 5.53
CA GLY A 343 3.09 3.40 5.72
C GLY A 343 3.71 4.50 4.83
N GLN A 344 4.97 4.38 4.42
CA GLN A 344 5.61 5.27 3.45
C GLN A 344 5.31 4.83 2.00
N MET A 345 5.29 3.52 1.74
CA MET A 345 5.09 2.91 0.42
C MET A 345 3.68 3.11 -0.14
N LEU A 346 2.63 2.78 0.62
CA LEU A 346 1.26 2.71 0.07
C LEU A 346 0.65 4.08 -0.29
N PRO A 347 0.80 5.16 0.51
CA PRO A 347 0.27 6.48 0.17
C PRO A 347 0.96 7.13 -1.02
N ASN A 348 2.28 6.93 -1.16
CA ASN A 348 3.12 7.51 -2.22
C ASN A 348 3.26 6.61 -3.45
N SER A 349 2.88 5.32 -3.34
CA SER A 349 3.04 4.30 -4.37
C SER A 349 4.49 3.96 -4.76
N ASP A 350 5.44 4.08 -3.83
CA ASP A 350 6.89 3.91 -4.07
C ASP A 350 7.23 2.49 -4.59
N ASN A 351 7.80 2.39 -5.80
CA ASN A 351 8.18 1.11 -6.41
C ASN A 351 9.44 0.52 -5.76
N THR A 352 10.42 1.36 -5.40
CA THR A 352 11.69 0.92 -4.81
C THR A 352 11.46 0.21 -3.47
N LEU A 353 10.64 0.78 -2.58
CA LEU A 353 10.26 0.13 -1.31
C LEU A 353 9.53 -1.20 -1.53
N ALA A 354 8.67 -1.27 -2.55
CA ALA A 354 7.91 -2.48 -2.84
C ALA A 354 8.82 -3.64 -3.30
N GLU A 355 9.80 -3.36 -4.16
CA GLU A 355 10.81 -4.36 -4.50
C GLU A 355 11.64 -4.74 -3.27
N MET A 356 12.17 -3.79 -2.48
CA MET A 356 12.97 -4.14 -1.29
C MET A 356 12.20 -5.06 -0.32
N LEU A 357 10.93 -4.77 -0.04
CA LEU A 357 10.11 -5.59 0.85
C LEU A 357 9.84 -6.99 0.26
N ALA A 358 9.58 -7.11 -1.05
CA ALA A 358 9.40 -8.41 -1.71
C ALA A 358 10.70 -9.23 -1.71
N ARG A 359 11.83 -8.60 -2.05
CA ARG A 359 13.17 -9.20 -2.13
C ARG A 359 13.67 -9.63 -0.75
N ALA A 360 13.51 -8.78 0.27
CA ALA A 360 13.82 -9.13 1.67
C ALA A 360 12.93 -10.27 2.20
N SER A 361 11.63 -10.27 1.87
CA SER A 361 10.72 -11.38 2.24
C SER A 361 11.17 -12.70 1.62
N SER A 362 11.59 -12.70 0.35
CA SER A 362 12.21 -13.87 -0.30
C SER A 362 13.44 -14.36 0.48
N ARG A 363 14.41 -13.48 0.76
CA ARG A 363 15.61 -13.81 1.55
C ARG A 363 15.30 -14.39 2.93
N VAL A 364 14.37 -13.78 3.67
CA VAL A 364 14.02 -14.22 5.03
C VAL A 364 13.21 -15.51 5.05
N SER A 365 12.44 -15.81 3.98
CA SER A 365 11.81 -17.12 3.79
C SER A 365 12.78 -18.26 3.41
N GLY A 366 14.08 -17.97 3.24
CA GLY A 366 15.10 -18.95 2.85
C GLY A 366 15.28 -19.11 1.33
N ALA A 367 14.69 -18.23 0.52
CA ALA A 367 14.95 -18.15 -0.91
C ALA A 367 16.08 -17.15 -1.24
N ASP A 368 16.43 -17.01 -2.52
CA ASP A 368 17.64 -16.31 -2.97
C ASP A 368 17.49 -14.79 -3.13
N GLY A 369 16.28 -14.25 -3.04
CA GLY A 369 15.97 -12.86 -3.31
C GLY A 369 15.73 -12.54 -4.80
N SER A 370 15.52 -13.54 -5.66
CA SER A 370 15.29 -13.32 -7.10
C SER A 370 13.84 -12.95 -7.45
N ALA A 371 13.61 -12.35 -8.62
CA ALA A 371 12.29 -12.16 -9.22
C ALA A 371 11.56 -13.51 -9.39
N ALA A 372 12.28 -14.53 -9.87
CA ALA A 372 11.79 -15.88 -10.06
C ALA A 372 11.23 -16.53 -8.77
N SER A 373 11.75 -16.14 -7.59
CA SER A 373 11.25 -16.62 -6.31
C SER A 373 9.87 -16.05 -5.91
N LEU A 374 9.47 -14.88 -6.43
CA LEU A 374 8.35 -14.11 -5.90
C LEU A 374 6.99 -14.81 -6.08
N THR A 375 6.75 -15.45 -7.22
CA THR A 375 5.51 -16.22 -7.43
C THR A 375 5.35 -17.34 -6.39
N ALA A 376 6.42 -18.07 -6.05
CA ALA A 376 6.37 -19.14 -5.05
C ALA A 376 6.18 -18.58 -3.63
N LEU A 377 6.93 -17.52 -3.28
CA LEU A 377 6.81 -16.80 -2.02
C LEU A 377 5.38 -16.30 -1.77
N TYR A 378 4.81 -15.58 -2.73
CA TYR A 378 3.48 -14.97 -2.59
C TYR A 378 2.40 -16.04 -2.51
N ARG A 379 2.51 -17.13 -3.28
CA ARG A 379 1.59 -18.27 -3.19
C ARG A 379 1.60 -18.91 -1.81
N SER A 380 2.79 -19.11 -1.25
CA SER A 380 2.99 -19.67 0.09
C SER A 380 2.44 -18.76 1.19
N ALA A 381 2.86 -17.50 1.24
CA ALA A 381 2.47 -16.57 2.30
C ALA A 381 0.98 -16.19 2.23
N LEU A 382 0.43 -15.89 1.04
CA LEU A 382 -0.97 -15.47 0.90
C LEU A 382 -1.96 -16.63 1.10
N GLY A 383 -1.59 -17.85 0.69
CA GLY A 383 -2.40 -19.04 0.95
C GLY A 383 -2.29 -19.51 2.40
N GLY A 384 -1.09 -19.58 2.94
CA GLY A 384 -0.82 -20.11 4.28
C GLY A 384 -1.25 -19.20 5.43
N THR A 385 -1.05 -17.87 5.32
CA THR A 385 -1.41 -16.93 6.40
C THR A 385 -2.85 -16.41 6.28
N TYR A 386 -3.37 -16.22 5.06
CA TYR A 386 -4.66 -15.54 4.84
C TYR A 386 -5.74 -16.41 4.18
N GLY A 387 -5.46 -17.71 3.96
CA GLY A 387 -6.46 -18.67 3.44
C GLY A 387 -6.94 -18.41 2.01
N LEU A 388 -6.19 -17.65 1.22
CA LEU A 388 -6.57 -17.28 -0.15
C LEU A 388 -6.18 -18.37 -1.16
N ASP A 389 -7.01 -18.61 -2.18
CA ASP A 389 -6.62 -19.46 -3.32
C ASP A 389 -5.61 -18.71 -4.20
N THR A 390 -4.34 -19.06 -4.06
CA THR A 390 -3.22 -18.46 -4.79
C THR A 390 -2.86 -19.21 -6.07
N SER A 391 -3.57 -20.28 -6.43
CA SER A 391 -3.19 -21.19 -7.54
C SER A 391 -2.95 -20.48 -8.87
N ALA A 392 -3.74 -19.44 -9.17
CA ALA A 392 -3.72 -18.70 -10.42
C ALA A 392 -2.90 -17.38 -10.40
N ILE A 393 -2.22 -17.02 -9.29
CA ILE A 393 -1.45 -15.76 -9.24
C ILE A 393 -0.06 -15.92 -9.88
N THR A 394 0.34 -14.94 -10.69
CA THR A 394 1.70 -14.78 -11.22
C THR A 394 2.26 -13.46 -10.74
N ILE A 395 3.44 -13.50 -10.14
CA ILE A 395 4.14 -12.38 -9.51
C ILE A 395 5.55 -12.34 -10.08
N VAL A 396 5.83 -11.29 -10.86
CA VAL A 396 7.13 -11.03 -11.51
C VAL A 396 7.92 -10.01 -10.70
N ASP A 397 7.23 -9.06 -10.06
CA ASP A 397 7.84 -8.03 -9.22
C ASP A 397 7.05 -7.76 -7.93
N GLY A 398 7.61 -6.94 -7.02
CA GLY A 398 6.94 -6.50 -5.80
C GLY A 398 6.06 -5.25 -5.99
N SER A 399 6.34 -4.44 -7.00
CA SER A 399 5.77 -3.10 -7.18
C SER A 399 4.51 -3.08 -8.06
N GLY A 400 4.30 -4.07 -8.92
CA GLY A 400 3.27 -4.07 -9.95
C GLY A 400 3.61 -3.15 -11.12
N LEU A 401 4.90 -3.01 -11.45
CA LEU A 401 5.38 -2.24 -12.59
C LEU A 401 5.52 -3.12 -13.85
N SER A 402 5.89 -4.39 -13.67
CA SER A 402 5.86 -5.41 -14.69
C SER A 402 4.43 -5.66 -15.16
N GLU A 403 4.24 -5.66 -16.48
CA GLU A 403 2.95 -5.94 -17.11
C GLU A 403 2.64 -7.45 -17.23
N ASP A 404 3.58 -8.31 -16.82
CA ASP A 404 3.47 -9.78 -16.83
C ASP A 404 3.01 -10.35 -15.47
N ASN A 405 2.84 -9.49 -14.46
CA ASN A 405 2.07 -9.81 -13.26
C ASN A 405 0.62 -10.17 -13.65
N ALA A 406 0.06 -11.19 -13.01
CA ALA A 406 -1.33 -11.62 -13.24
C ALA A 406 -2.01 -12.02 -11.93
N VAL A 407 -3.01 -11.25 -11.48
CA VAL A 407 -3.78 -11.53 -10.25
C VAL A 407 -5.25 -11.21 -10.50
N ALA A 408 -6.15 -12.15 -10.20
CA ALA A 408 -7.59 -12.00 -10.37
C ALA A 408 -8.15 -10.83 -9.52
N SER A 409 -9.11 -10.07 -10.06
CA SER A 409 -9.72 -8.97 -9.28
C SER A 409 -10.54 -9.50 -8.10
N THR A 410 -11.20 -10.66 -8.22
CA THR A 410 -11.84 -11.33 -7.07
C THR A 410 -10.83 -11.71 -5.98
N PHE A 411 -9.59 -12.08 -6.34
CA PHE A 411 -8.54 -12.40 -5.37
C PHE A 411 -8.18 -11.16 -4.55
N VAL A 412 -7.96 -10.01 -5.20
CA VAL A 412 -7.63 -8.76 -4.51
C VAL A 412 -8.81 -8.28 -3.66
N ALA A 413 -10.05 -8.36 -4.17
CA ALA A 413 -11.24 -8.01 -3.39
C ALA A 413 -11.38 -8.89 -2.12
N ARG A 414 -11.01 -10.18 -2.18
CA ARG A 414 -10.96 -11.08 -1.02
C ARG A 414 -9.81 -10.77 -0.06
N LEU A 415 -8.62 -10.44 -0.56
CA LEU A 415 -7.52 -9.94 0.29
C LEU A 415 -7.93 -8.65 1.03
N MET A 416 -8.68 -7.77 0.39
CA MET A 416 -9.17 -6.54 1.02
C MET A 416 -10.13 -6.79 2.20
N ILE A 417 -10.78 -7.96 2.29
CA ILE A 417 -11.55 -8.36 3.49
C ILE A 417 -10.58 -8.57 4.66
N GLN A 418 -9.55 -9.38 4.46
CA GLN A 418 -8.50 -9.63 5.47
C GLN A 418 -7.79 -8.33 5.90
N VAL A 419 -7.61 -7.38 4.97
CA VAL A 419 -7.08 -6.03 5.27
C VAL A 419 -8.05 -5.22 6.12
N ARG A 420 -9.34 -5.18 5.77
CA ARG A 420 -10.38 -4.46 6.50
C ARG A 420 -10.60 -5.01 7.91
N ASP A 421 -10.57 -6.33 8.05
CA ASP A 421 -10.69 -7.05 9.33
C ASP A 421 -9.38 -7.04 10.14
N ARG A 422 -8.33 -6.42 9.58
CA ARG A 422 -7.01 -6.19 10.21
C ARG A 422 -6.26 -7.49 10.56
N ALA A 423 -6.64 -8.60 9.92
CA ALA A 423 -6.16 -9.95 10.20
C ALA A 423 -4.63 -10.06 10.07
N HIS A 424 -4.00 -10.81 10.98
CA HIS A 424 -2.54 -11.04 11.03
C HIS A 424 -1.67 -9.77 10.85
N GLY A 425 -2.11 -8.62 11.37
CA GLY A 425 -1.39 -7.34 11.29
C GLY A 425 -1.72 -6.47 10.07
N LEU A 426 -2.60 -6.91 9.16
CA LEU A 426 -3.00 -6.13 7.98
C LEU A 426 -3.72 -4.81 8.28
N GLY A 427 -4.04 -4.51 9.54
CA GLY A 427 -4.45 -3.17 9.95
C GLY A 427 -3.44 -2.08 9.53
N THR A 428 -2.15 -2.41 9.53
CA THR A 428 -1.08 -1.56 8.96
C THR A 428 -1.27 -1.25 7.47
N VAL A 429 -1.82 -2.19 6.70
CA VAL A 429 -2.15 -1.97 5.28
C VAL A 429 -3.36 -1.06 5.17
N TYR A 430 -4.43 -1.33 5.93
CA TYR A 430 -5.68 -0.56 5.91
C TYR A 430 -5.47 0.92 6.26
N ASP A 431 -4.70 1.20 7.31
CA ASP A 431 -4.42 2.56 7.80
C ASP A 431 -3.53 3.35 6.81
N ALA A 432 -2.75 2.65 5.99
CA ALA A 432 -1.86 3.22 4.98
C ALA A 432 -2.49 3.30 3.57
N LEU A 433 -3.74 2.86 3.38
CA LEU A 433 -4.44 3.04 2.10
C LEU A 433 -4.79 4.52 1.86
N PRO A 434 -4.54 5.06 0.65
CA PRO A 434 -5.09 6.34 0.23
C PRO A 434 -6.61 6.40 0.42
N ILE A 435 -7.11 7.56 0.86
CA ILE A 435 -8.52 7.82 1.12
C ILE A 435 -9.06 8.79 0.06
N SER A 436 -10.17 8.40 -0.58
CA SER A 436 -10.93 9.16 -1.58
C SER A 436 -11.04 10.66 -1.27
N GLY A 437 -10.35 11.50 -2.04
CA GLY A 437 -10.40 12.94 -1.89
C GLY A 437 -9.78 13.49 -0.60
N ARG A 438 -8.95 12.69 0.12
CA ARG A 438 -8.32 13.11 1.39
C ARG A 438 -6.81 12.87 1.43
N THR A 439 -6.32 11.69 1.06
CA THR A 439 -4.90 11.31 1.29
C THR A 439 -4.27 10.55 0.12
N GLY A 440 -2.93 10.56 0.06
CA GLY A 440 -2.13 9.82 -0.92
C GLY A 440 -2.52 10.08 -2.38
N THR A 441 -2.37 9.06 -3.23
CA THR A 441 -2.75 9.08 -4.64
C THR A 441 -4.26 9.26 -4.92
N LEU A 442 -5.11 9.34 -3.89
CA LEU A 442 -6.54 9.66 -4.00
C LEU A 442 -6.91 11.09 -3.58
N ALA A 443 -5.99 11.90 -3.04
CA ALA A 443 -6.31 13.22 -2.47
C ALA A 443 -7.01 14.19 -3.44
N SER A 444 -6.64 14.16 -4.73
CA SER A 444 -7.22 14.99 -5.80
C SER A 444 -8.33 14.31 -6.61
N ARG A 445 -8.64 13.04 -6.32
CA ARG A 445 -9.70 12.23 -6.97
C ARG A 445 -11.06 12.40 -6.29
N PHE A 446 -12.09 11.75 -6.81
CA PHE A 446 -13.48 11.81 -6.30
C PHE A 446 -14.01 13.24 -6.23
N THR A 447 -14.17 13.88 -7.39
CA THR A 447 -14.62 15.27 -7.54
C THR A 447 -15.89 15.36 -8.40
N GLY A 448 -16.52 16.54 -8.47
CA GLY A 448 -17.74 16.75 -9.27
C GLY A 448 -18.88 15.84 -8.84
N SER A 449 -19.42 15.06 -9.79
CA SER A 449 -20.49 14.07 -9.55
C SER A 449 -20.09 12.92 -8.63
N ASN A 450 -18.81 12.77 -8.28
CA ASN A 450 -18.27 11.70 -7.44
C ASN A 450 -17.78 12.23 -6.09
N ALA A 451 -18.13 13.48 -5.74
CA ALA A 451 -17.67 14.16 -4.52
C ALA A 451 -18.40 13.70 -3.24
N ASP A 452 -19.51 12.98 -3.39
CA ASP A 452 -20.28 12.34 -2.31
C ASP A 452 -19.53 11.15 -1.69
N ALA A 453 -18.81 10.35 -2.49
CA ALA A 453 -17.99 9.24 -2.02
C ALA A 453 -16.64 9.67 -1.37
N ARG A 454 -16.42 10.96 -1.08
CA ARG A 454 -15.16 11.49 -0.53
C ARG A 454 -14.96 11.13 0.95
N GLY A 455 -14.02 10.24 1.21
CA GLY A 455 -13.71 9.74 2.55
C GLY A 455 -14.35 8.40 2.88
N ALA A 456 -15.07 7.80 1.93
CA ALA A 456 -15.77 6.53 2.09
C ALA A 456 -15.07 5.37 1.36
N VAL A 457 -14.02 5.65 0.60
CA VAL A 457 -13.19 4.66 -0.12
C VAL A 457 -11.76 4.72 0.40
N HIS A 458 -11.27 3.61 0.95
CA HIS A 458 -9.89 3.37 1.35
C HIS A 458 -9.29 2.40 0.32
N ALA A 459 -8.49 2.89 -0.63
CA ALA A 459 -8.09 2.08 -1.79
C ALA A 459 -6.71 2.42 -2.35
N LYS A 460 -5.98 1.39 -2.79
CA LYS A 460 -4.72 1.52 -3.51
C LYS A 460 -4.99 1.74 -5.00
N THR A 461 -4.33 2.74 -5.57
CA THR A 461 -4.31 2.98 -7.02
C THR A 461 -3.22 2.16 -7.71
N GLY A 462 -3.47 1.72 -8.93
CA GLY A 462 -2.43 1.29 -9.87
C GLY A 462 -2.55 2.00 -11.22
N TRP A 463 -1.40 2.19 -11.85
CA TRP A 463 -1.25 2.63 -13.23
C TRP A 463 0.03 2.03 -13.80
N ILE A 464 -0.04 1.59 -15.05
CA ILE A 464 1.04 1.36 -16.01
C ILE A 464 0.47 1.68 -17.41
N ASP A 465 1.30 1.81 -18.45
CA ASP A 465 0.85 2.20 -19.81
C ASP A 465 -0.28 1.32 -20.39
N THR A 466 -0.43 0.09 -19.90
CA THR A 466 -1.43 -0.89 -20.36
C THR A 466 -2.53 -1.19 -19.34
N ALA A 467 -2.60 -0.48 -18.20
CA ALA A 467 -3.65 -0.64 -17.20
C ALA A 467 -3.84 0.56 -16.25
N TYR A 468 -5.09 0.88 -15.90
CA TYR A 468 -5.46 1.66 -14.73
C TYR A 468 -6.25 0.79 -13.76
N THR A 469 -5.94 0.84 -12.47
CA THR A 469 -6.57 -0.03 -11.47
C THR A 469 -6.89 0.71 -10.17
N LEU A 470 -7.89 0.21 -9.44
CA LEU A 470 -8.24 0.66 -8.11
C LEU A 470 -8.80 -0.52 -7.30
N ALA A 471 -8.28 -0.78 -6.11
CA ALA A 471 -8.77 -1.84 -5.23
C ALA A 471 -8.69 -1.44 -3.75
N GLY A 472 -9.65 -1.87 -2.94
CA GLY A 472 -9.76 -1.43 -1.55
C GLY A 472 -11.04 -1.82 -0.83
N SER A 473 -11.35 -1.04 0.20
CA SER A 473 -12.60 -1.04 0.98
C SER A 473 -13.45 0.16 0.62
N ILE A 474 -14.77 -0.01 0.64
CA ILE A 474 -15.81 1.03 0.51
C ILE A 474 -16.75 0.86 1.70
N ASP A 475 -16.87 1.90 2.53
CA ASP A 475 -17.91 1.99 3.55
C ASP A 475 -19.13 2.68 2.91
N SER A 476 -20.11 1.89 2.48
CA SER A 476 -21.18 2.34 1.56
C SER A 476 -22.14 3.38 2.17
N ALA A 477 -22.93 4.00 1.30
CA ALA A 477 -24.00 4.93 1.70
C ALA A 477 -25.10 4.27 2.56
N ASP A 478 -25.30 2.95 2.47
CA ASP A 478 -26.23 2.19 3.31
C ASP A 478 -25.57 1.50 4.51
N GLY A 479 -24.28 1.77 4.76
CA GLY A 479 -23.50 1.19 5.87
C GLY A 479 -23.01 -0.24 5.65
N THR A 480 -23.28 -0.84 4.49
CA THR A 480 -22.75 -2.15 4.11
C THR A 480 -21.24 -2.05 3.86
N PRO A 481 -20.41 -2.88 4.53
CA PRO A 481 -18.98 -2.90 4.27
C PRO A 481 -18.71 -3.66 2.96
N LEU A 482 -18.13 -3.00 1.97
CA LEU A 482 -17.81 -3.62 0.68
C LEU A 482 -16.29 -3.63 0.44
N THR A 483 -15.79 -4.66 -0.22
CA THR A 483 -14.44 -4.68 -0.78
C THR A 483 -14.49 -4.87 -2.29
N PHE A 484 -13.48 -4.38 -3.00
CA PHE A 484 -13.49 -4.36 -4.46
C PHE A 484 -12.09 -4.39 -5.06
N ALA A 485 -12.04 -4.78 -6.33
CA ALA A 485 -10.96 -4.46 -7.24
C ALA A 485 -11.53 -4.24 -8.65
N PHE A 486 -11.10 -3.16 -9.29
CA PHE A 486 -11.51 -2.76 -10.64
C PHE A 486 -10.27 -2.50 -11.49
N TYR A 487 -10.21 -3.16 -12.64
CA TYR A 487 -9.14 -3.05 -13.62
C TYR A 487 -9.70 -2.56 -14.95
N ALA A 488 -9.06 -1.55 -15.52
CA ALA A 488 -9.23 -1.10 -16.89
C ALA A 488 -7.96 -1.47 -17.65
N ILE A 489 -8.04 -2.45 -18.55
CA ILE A 489 -6.90 -3.10 -19.22
C ILE A 489 -6.86 -2.75 -20.71
N GLY A 490 -5.66 -2.62 -21.28
CA GLY A 490 -5.44 -2.40 -22.71
C GLY A 490 -5.01 -0.95 -23.02
N PRO A 491 -5.46 -0.35 -24.14
CA PRO A 491 -5.03 1.00 -24.58
C PRO A 491 -5.75 2.12 -23.81
N VAL A 492 -5.61 2.09 -22.48
CA VAL A 492 -6.27 3.02 -21.54
C VAL A 492 -5.55 4.37 -21.45
N GLN A 493 -6.29 5.41 -21.07
CA GLN A 493 -5.79 6.78 -20.92
C GLN A 493 -6.14 7.30 -19.52
N ASP A 494 -5.60 8.45 -19.10
CA ASP A 494 -5.88 9.03 -17.78
C ASP A 494 -7.38 9.27 -17.51
N ASN A 495 -8.21 9.40 -18.56
CA ASN A 495 -9.66 9.48 -18.41
C ASN A 495 -10.31 8.20 -17.83
N ALA A 496 -9.63 7.05 -17.88
CA ALA A 496 -10.01 5.80 -17.23
C ALA A 496 -9.97 5.91 -15.69
N ARG A 497 -9.04 6.71 -15.14
CA ARG A 497 -8.96 7.03 -13.71
C ARG A 497 -10.29 7.62 -13.20
N SER A 498 -10.89 8.51 -13.99
CA SER A 498 -12.19 9.13 -13.70
C SER A 498 -13.37 8.18 -13.96
N ALA A 499 -13.25 7.21 -14.87
CA ALA A 499 -14.25 6.15 -15.03
C ALA A 499 -14.28 5.22 -13.80
N LEU A 500 -13.11 4.80 -13.32
CA LEU A 500 -12.95 4.03 -12.08
C LEU A 500 -13.49 4.77 -10.85
N ASP A 501 -13.24 6.08 -10.71
CA ASP A 501 -13.87 6.91 -9.66
C ASP A 501 -15.41 6.87 -9.75
N THR A 502 -15.96 6.91 -10.97
CA THR A 502 -17.41 6.96 -11.22
C THR A 502 -18.08 5.61 -10.93
N LEU A 503 -17.45 4.50 -11.31
CA LEU A 503 -17.89 3.15 -10.96
C LEU A 503 -17.84 2.97 -9.43
N THR A 504 -16.74 3.36 -8.79
CA THR A 504 -16.55 3.22 -7.34
C THR A 504 -17.56 4.05 -6.54
N ALA A 505 -17.82 5.31 -6.95
CA ALA A 505 -18.86 6.13 -6.35
C ALA A 505 -20.29 5.58 -6.59
N SER A 506 -20.52 4.91 -7.72
CA SER A 506 -21.81 4.25 -8.00
C SER A 506 -22.01 2.99 -7.13
N VAL A 507 -20.95 2.20 -6.91
CA VAL A 507 -20.96 1.08 -5.96
C VAL A 507 -21.18 1.57 -4.52
N TRP A 508 -20.53 2.67 -4.13
CA TRP A 508 -20.76 3.32 -2.83
C TRP A 508 -22.24 3.70 -2.62
N ARG A 509 -22.92 4.24 -3.64
CA ARG A 509 -24.37 4.54 -3.60
C ARG A 509 -25.25 3.30 -3.55
N CYS A 510 -24.88 2.24 -4.28
CA CYS A 510 -25.68 1.01 -4.31
C CYS A 510 -25.57 0.18 -3.02
N GLY A 511 -24.41 0.20 -2.35
CA GLY A 511 -24.19 -0.51 -1.10
C GLY A 511 -24.56 -1.99 -1.15
N GLY A 512 -25.14 -2.51 -0.07
CA GLY A 512 -25.66 -3.88 0.01
C GLY A 512 -26.92 -4.13 -0.83
N SER A 513 -27.29 -3.18 -1.69
CA SER A 513 -28.41 -3.28 -2.64
C SER A 513 -27.92 -3.36 -4.10
N LEU A 514 -26.60 -3.37 -4.31
CA LEU A 514 -25.91 -3.61 -5.59
C LEU A 514 -26.29 -4.97 -6.19
N ALA A 515 -26.75 -5.00 -7.44
CA ALA A 515 -27.11 -6.21 -8.18
C ALA A 515 -26.02 -6.59 -9.20
N ASN A 516 -25.87 -7.90 -9.48
CA ASN A 516 -24.96 -8.38 -10.54
C ASN A 516 -25.60 -8.33 -11.95
N THR A 517 -26.25 -7.21 -12.26
CA THR A 517 -26.84 -6.85 -13.57
C THR A 517 -25.83 -6.10 -14.41
#